data_AF-A0A960D0Y9-F1
#
_entry.id   AF-A0A960D0Y9-F1
#
_cell.length_a   1.000
_cell.length_b   1.000
_cell.length_c   1.000
_cell.angle_alpha   90.00
_cell.angle_beta   90.00
_cell.angle_gamma   90.00
#
_symmetry.space_group_name_H-M   'P 1'
#
loop_
_entity.id
_entity.type
_entity.pdbx_description
1 polymer ?
#
loop_
_entity_poly.entity_id
_entity_poly.type
_entity_poly.pdbx_seq_one_letter_code
_entity_poly.pdbx_strand_id
1 'polypeptide(L)'
;MQTHEIRKRFLDHFVNAGHTEVPSASVILDDPNLLFVNAGMVQFVPYFLGQRTPPYPTATSIQKCIRTPDIDEVGITTRHNTFFQMAGNFSFGDYFKRRAIELAWTLLTNPVEEGGYGFDPERLWATVFYDDDEAAQLWQEVAGLPPERIQRRGMADNYWSMGIPGPCGPCSEVYYDRGPEYGIEGGPEANEDRYIEIWNLVFMQNERGEGTSKDDFEILGPLPRKNIDTGMGVERIACLLQGVDNVYETDL
;
A
#
# COMPACT_ATOMS: atom_id res chain seq x y z
N MET A 1 -16.58 -10.06 6.54
CA MET A 1 -17.08 -9.04 5.58
C MET A 1 -16.89 -9.57 4.16
N GLN A 2 -17.88 -9.45 3.26
CA GLN A 2 -17.75 -9.94 1.87
C GLN A 2 -16.85 -9.02 1.03
N THR A 3 -16.16 -9.55 0.01
CA THR A 3 -15.16 -8.79 -0.75
C THR A 3 -15.73 -7.57 -1.48
N HIS A 4 -16.96 -7.67 -2.02
CA HIS A 4 -17.62 -6.53 -2.66
C HIS A 4 -17.90 -5.39 -1.66
N GLU A 5 -18.17 -5.71 -0.40
CA GLU A 5 -18.38 -4.73 0.67
C GLU A 5 -17.06 -4.07 1.06
N ILE A 6 -15.97 -4.83 1.16
CA ILE A 6 -14.61 -4.31 1.42
C ILE A 6 -14.24 -3.27 0.36
N ARG A 7 -14.41 -3.59 -0.92
CA ARG A 7 -14.14 -2.68 -2.05
C ARG A 7 -14.96 -1.40 -1.95
N LYS A 8 -16.28 -1.54 -1.73
CA LYS A 8 -17.18 -0.39 -1.62
C LYS A 8 -16.80 0.51 -0.44
N ARG A 9 -16.51 -0.10 0.72
CA ARG A 9 -16.15 0.61 1.95
C ARG A 9 -14.86 1.40 1.80
N PHE A 10 -13.83 0.83 1.15
CA PHE A 10 -12.61 1.55 0.81
C PHE A 10 -12.92 2.80 -0.03
N LEU A 11 -13.67 2.64 -1.13
CA LEU A 11 -14.01 3.74 -2.02
C LEU A 11 -14.83 4.81 -1.30
N ASP A 12 -15.87 4.42 -0.58
CA ASP A 12 -16.72 5.33 0.19
C ASP A 12 -15.90 6.12 1.23
N HIS A 13 -14.96 5.47 1.94
CA HIS A 13 -14.10 6.12 2.93
C HIS A 13 -13.30 7.27 2.32
N PHE A 14 -12.65 7.03 1.19
CA PHE A 14 -11.84 8.04 0.52
C PHE A 14 -12.69 9.10 -0.21
N VAL A 15 -13.81 8.72 -0.82
CA VAL A 15 -14.76 9.68 -1.41
C VAL A 15 -15.31 10.64 -0.33
N ASN A 16 -15.67 10.11 0.84
CA ASN A 16 -16.10 10.92 1.99
C ASN A 16 -14.98 11.82 2.54
N ALA A 17 -13.71 11.43 2.34
CA ALA A 17 -12.54 12.24 2.65
C ALA A 17 -12.17 13.27 1.56
N GLY A 18 -12.92 13.33 0.46
CA GLY A 18 -12.75 14.30 -0.63
C GLY A 18 -11.97 13.80 -1.84
N HIS A 19 -11.65 12.51 -1.92
CA HIS A 19 -10.97 11.92 -3.08
C HIS A 19 -11.92 11.72 -4.26
N THR A 20 -11.40 11.91 -5.47
CA THR A 20 -12.14 11.56 -6.68
C THR A 20 -12.05 10.05 -6.93
N GLU A 21 -13.19 9.35 -6.94
CA GLU A 21 -13.21 7.95 -7.40
C GLU A 21 -12.90 7.90 -8.90
N VAL A 22 -11.93 7.06 -9.27
CA VAL A 22 -11.50 6.85 -10.65
C VAL A 22 -11.48 5.37 -10.99
N PRO A 23 -11.84 5.01 -12.24
CA PRO A 23 -11.89 3.61 -12.65
C PRO A 23 -10.49 2.98 -12.66
N SER A 24 -10.46 1.65 -12.47
CA SER A 24 -9.27 0.85 -12.78
C SER A 24 -8.85 1.10 -14.22
N ALA A 25 -7.57 1.38 -14.43
CA ALA A 25 -6.98 1.35 -15.75
C ALA A 25 -6.99 -0.08 -16.32
N SER A 26 -6.86 -0.19 -17.64
CA SER A 26 -6.57 -1.44 -18.32
C SER A 26 -5.30 -2.07 -17.74
N VAL A 27 -5.26 -3.41 -17.65
CA VAL A 27 -4.03 -4.14 -17.26
C VAL A 27 -2.94 -4.05 -18.34
N ILE A 28 -3.32 -3.64 -19.56
CA ILE A 28 -2.43 -3.34 -20.69
C ILE A 28 -2.38 -1.82 -20.88
N LEU A 29 -1.17 -1.25 -20.82
CA LEU A 29 -0.89 0.15 -21.13
C LEU A 29 0.14 0.23 -22.26
N ASP A 30 0.11 1.35 -22.99
CA ASP A 30 1.11 1.67 -24.01
C ASP A 30 2.35 2.29 -23.33
N ASP A 31 3.08 1.45 -22.58
CA ASP A 31 4.35 1.79 -21.93
C ASP A 31 5.40 0.74 -22.33
N PRO A 32 6.48 1.12 -23.05
CA PRO A 32 7.49 0.17 -23.52
C PRO A 32 8.28 -0.49 -22.38
N ASN A 33 8.24 0.08 -21.17
CA ASN A 33 8.98 -0.41 -20.01
C ASN A 33 8.13 -1.31 -19.11
N LEU A 34 6.81 -1.37 -19.30
CA LEU A 34 5.91 -2.11 -18.41
C LEU A 34 5.07 -3.12 -19.18
N LEU A 35 5.22 -4.41 -18.85
CA LEU A 35 4.46 -5.49 -19.49
C LEU A 35 2.97 -5.46 -19.12
N PHE A 36 2.66 -5.31 -17.83
CA PHE A 36 1.31 -5.19 -17.30
C PHE A 36 1.27 -4.19 -16.14
N VAL A 37 0.11 -3.57 -15.93
CA VAL A 37 -0.13 -2.74 -14.74
C VAL A 37 0.01 -3.59 -13.47
N ASN A 38 1.03 -3.28 -12.67
CA ASN A 38 1.39 -4.02 -11.46
C ASN A 38 1.00 -3.30 -10.15
N ALA A 39 0.52 -2.06 -10.24
CA ALA A 39 0.14 -1.20 -9.12
C ALA A 39 -0.93 -0.16 -9.52
N GLY A 40 -1.66 0.37 -8.54
CA GLY A 40 -2.68 1.41 -8.73
C GLY A 40 -2.13 2.71 -9.29
N MET A 41 -0.89 3.04 -8.94
CA MET A 41 -0.25 4.32 -9.26
C MET A 41 0.09 4.52 -10.74
N VAL A 42 0.19 3.43 -11.51
CA VAL A 42 0.76 3.43 -12.88
C VAL A 42 0.03 4.41 -13.79
N GLN A 43 -1.31 4.48 -13.71
CA GLN A 43 -2.10 5.41 -14.51
C GLN A 43 -1.90 6.89 -14.15
N PHE A 44 -1.27 7.18 -13.01
CA PHE A 44 -1.02 8.53 -12.50
C PHE A 44 0.44 8.96 -12.60
N VAL A 45 1.35 8.12 -13.15
CA VAL A 45 2.77 8.44 -13.34
C VAL A 45 2.99 9.83 -13.98
N PRO A 46 2.26 10.23 -15.05
CA PRO A 46 2.43 11.57 -15.63
C PRO A 46 2.09 12.72 -14.68
N TYR A 47 1.23 12.50 -13.69
CA TYR A 47 0.88 13.51 -12.68
C TYR A 47 1.97 13.63 -11.62
N PHE A 48 2.52 12.51 -11.14
CA PHE A 48 3.63 12.51 -10.19
C PHE A 48 4.90 13.15 -10.75
N LEU A 49 5.21 12.87 -12.02
CA LEU A 49 6.35 13.46 -12.74
C LEU A 49 6.11 14.93 -13.15
N GLY A 50 4.91 15.49 -12.92
CA GLY A 50 4.56 16.85 -13.34
C GLY A 50 4.45 17.06 -14.85
N GLN A 51 4.40 15.97 -15.63
CA GLN A 51 4.27 16.00 -17.10
C GLN A 51 2.85 16.38 -17.54
N ARG A 52 1.85 16.11 -16.70
CA ARG A 52 0.45 16.51 -16.91
C ARG A 52 -0.13 17.06 -15.61
N THR A 53 -0.96 18.09 -15.72
CA THR A 53 -1.72 18.59 -14.57
C THR A 53 -2.86 17.62 -14.27
N PRO A 54 -2.97 17.10 -13.03
CA PRO A 54 -4.06 16.20 -12.68
C PRO A 54 -5.39 16.98 -12.67
N PRO A 55 -6.50 16.40 -13.14
CA PRO A 55 -7.81 17.06 -13.14
C PRO A 55 -8.44 17.16 -11.73
N TYR A 56 -7.84 16.50 -10.74
CA TYR A 56 -8.23 16.49 -9.33
C TYR A 56 -6.97 16.50 -8.44
N PRO A 57 -7.02 17.05 -7.23
CA PRO A 57 -5.89 17.04 -6.30
C PRO A 57 -5.64 15.67 -5.65
N THR A 58 -6.68 14.84 -5.55
CA THR A 58 -6.66 13.54 -4.89
C THR A 58 -7.55 12.54 -5.63
N ALA A 59 -7.21 11.25 -5.58
CA ALA A 59 -7.96 10.18 -6.24
C ALA A 59 -8.00 8.89 -5.43
N THR A 60 -9.00 8.04 -5.65
CA THR A 60 -9.09 6.69 -5.09
C THR A 60 -9.56 5.69 -6.14
N SER A 61 -9.03 4.47 -6.13
CA SER A 61 -9.39 3.43 -7.09
C SER A 61 -9.18 2.02 -6.56
N ILE A 62 -9.87 1.05 -7.16
CA ILE A 62 -9.56 -0.38 -7.02
C ILE A 62 -8.95 -0.86 -8.34
N GLN A 63 -7.62 -0.87 -8.43
CA GLN A 63 -6.88 -1.25 -9.64
C GLN A 63 -6.76 -2.77 -9.74
N LYS A 64 -7.06 -3.30 -10.93
CA LYS A 64 -6.69 -4.67 -11.29
C LYS A 64 -5.21 -4.73 -11.63
N CYS A 65 -4.45 -5.57 -10.93
CA CYS A 65 -3.01 -5.68 -11.10
C CYS A 65 -2.63 -7.07 -11.62
N ILE A 66 -1.57 -7.13 -12.43
CA ILE A 66 -0.89 -8.37 -12.78
C ILE A 66 0.58 -8.25 -12.37
N ARG A 67 1.06 -9.18 -11.53
CA ARG A 67 2.47 -9.30 -11.14
C ARG A 67 3.02 -10.64 -11.59
N THR A 68 3.79 -10.60 -12.68
CA THR A 68 4.52 -11.78 -13.16
C THR A 68 5.71 -12.19 -12.28
N PRO A 69 6.41 -11.30 -11.56
CA PRO A 69 7.48 -11.73 -10.66
C PRO A 69 7.01 -12.65 -9.53
N ASP A 70 5.73 -12.56 -9.15
CA ASP A 70 5.16 -13.37 -8.07
C ASP A 70 4.67 -14.75 -8.55
N ILE A 71 4.81 -15.07 -9.84
CA ILE A 71 4.18 -16.27 -10.44
C ILE A 71 4.67 -17.58 -9.84
N ASP A 72 5.96 -17.66 -9.47
CA ASP A 72 6.55 -18.87 -8.90
C ASP A 72 6.13 -19.08 -7.43
N GLU A 73 5.59 -18.05 -6.76
CA GLU A 73 5.09 -18.11 -5.38
C GLU A 73 3.61 -18.52 -5.28
N VAL A 74 2.89 -18.50 -6.41
CA VAL A 74 1.46 -18.82 -6.51
C VAL A 74 1.24 -20.30 -6.20
N GLY A 75 0.41 -20.59 -5.20
CA GLY A 75 0.13 -21.95 -4.72
C GLY A 75 1.20 -22.52 -3.78
N ILE A 76 2.32 -21.82 -3.58
CA ILE A 76 3.30 -22.14 -2.53
C ILE A 76 2.96 -21.36 -1.26
N THR A 77 2.67 -20.07 -1.42
CA THR A 77 2.32 -19.18 -0.31
C THR A 77 0.82 -18.93 -0.23
N THR A 78 0.34 -18.47 0.93
CA THR A 78 -1.09 -18.18 1.18
C THR A 78 -1.51 -16.76 0.78
N ARG A 79 -0.60 -15.95 0.23
CA ARG A 79 -0.79 -14.50 0.03
C ARG A 79 -0.44 -13.97 -1.37
N HIS A 80 0.19 -14.78 -2.22
CA HIS A 80 0.58 -14.35 -3.58
C HIS A 80 -0.42 -14.84 -4.62
N ASN A 81 -0.79 -13.90 -5.51
CA ASN A 81 -1.60 -14.12 -6.69
C ASN A 81 -0.91 -13.46 -7.88
N THR A 82 -1.07 -13.99 -9.09
CA THR A 82 -0.62 -13.28 -10.29
C THR A 82 -1.54 -12.11 -10.62
N PHE A 83 -2.86 -12.29 -10.47
CA PHE A 83 -3.87 -11.25 -10.60
C PHE A 83 -4.47 -10.92 -9.24
N PHE A 84 -4.57 -9.65 -8.90
CA PHE A 84 -5.16 -9.20 -7.65
C PHE A 84 -5.71 -7.78 -7.77
N GLN A 85 -6.46 -7.34 -6.77
CA GLN A 85 -7.00 -5.99 -6.69
C GLN A 85 -6.24 -5.17 -5.66
N MET A 86 -5.69 -4.05 -6.12
CA MET A 86 -5.04 -3.07 -5.26
C MET A 86 -5.98 -1.88 -5.04
N ALA A 87 -6.41 -1.71 -3.80
CA ALA A 87 -7.15 -0.54 -3.37
C ALA A 87 -6.16 0.56 -3.01
N GLY A 88 -6.22 1.71 -3.70
CA GLY A 88 -5.24 2.78 -3.53
C GLY A 88 -5.87 4.15 -3.43
N ASN A 89 -5.26 5.01 -2.60
CA ASN A 89 -5.57 6.43 -2.51
C ASN A 89 -4.34 7.25 -2.88
N PHE A 90 -4.56 8.35 -3.59
CA PHE A 90 -3.49 9.13 -4.21
C PHE A 90 -3.64 10.61 -3.87
N SER A 91 -2.52 11.28 -3.61
CA SER A 91 -2.41 12.73 -3.43
C SER A 91 -1.42 13.29 -4.43
N PHE A 92 -1.84 14.28 -5.22
CA PHE A 92 -1.02 14.93 -6.24
C PHE A 92 -0.54 16.30 -5.76
N GLY A 93 0.25 16.31 -4.69
CA GLY A 93 0.73 17.53 -4.05
C GLY A 93 -0.30 18.24 -3.18
N ASP A 94 -1.31 17.52 -2.69
CA ASP A 94 -2.38 18.04 -1.84
C ASP A 94 -2.05 17.85 -0.35
N TYR A 95 -1.99 16.59 0.10
CA TYR A 95 -1.54 16.19 1.44
C TYR A 95 -0.36 15.20 1.36
N PHE A 96 0.30 14.97 2.51
CA PHE A 96 1.44 14.07 2.63
C PHE A 96 1.31 13.12 3.84
N LYS A 97 2.43 12.71 4.45
CA LYS A 97 2.51 11.61 5.46
C LYS A 97 1.42 11.61 6.52
N ARG A 98 1.25 12.71 7.28
CA ARG A 98 0.29 12.76 8.41
C ARG A 98 -1.11 12.34 7.99
N ARG A 99 -1.64 12.98 6.94
CA ARG A 99 -3.00 12.73 6.47
C ARG A 99 -3.13 11.35 5.81
N ALA A 100 -2.08 10.85 5.15
CA ALA A 100 -2.07 9.50 4.60
C ALA A 100 -2.20 8.45 5.72
N ILE A 101 -1.42 8.62 6.80
CA ILE A 101 -1.45 7.75 7.98
C ILE A 101 -2.81 7.84 8.70
N GLU A 102 -3.36 9.06 8.88
CA GLU A 102 -4.70 9.25 9.48
C GLU A 102 -5.79 8.50 8.71
N LEU A 103 -5.83 8.63 7.38
CA LEU A 103 -6.84 7.98 6.54
C LEU A 103 -6.70 6.46 6.57
N ALA A 104 -5.48 5.94 6.44
CA ALA A 104 -5.24 4.51 6.52
C ALA A 104 -5.63 3.94 7.89
N TRP A 105 -5.19 4.58 8.96
CA TRP A 105 -5.47 4.14 10.33
C TRP A 105 -6.95 4.15 10.66
N THR A 106 -7.65 5.24 10.32
CA THR A 106 -9.10 5.36 10.56
C THR A 106 -9.90 4.32 9.78
N LEU A 107 -9.57 4.04 8.52
CA LEU A 107 -10.24 2.97 7.77
C LEU A 107 -9.99 1.60 8.41
N LEU A 108 -8.76 1.31 8.84
CA LEU A 108 -8.42 0.02 9.43
C LEU A 108 -9.11 -0.19 10.78
N THR A 109 -9.11 0.82 11.66
CA THR A 109 -9.44 0.64 13.08
C THR A 109 -10.84 1.12 13.48
N ASN A 110 -11.46 2.04 12.73
CA ASN A 110 -12.80 2.50 13.09
C ASN A 110 -13.79 1.33 13.08
N PRO A 111 -14.82 1.36 13.94
CA PRO A 111 -15.83 0.31 13.98
C PRO A 111 -16.52 0.10 12.63
N VAL A 112 -17.01 -1.12 12.40
CA VAL A 112 -17.68 -1.51 11.15
C VAL A 112 -18.94 -0.68 10.92
N GLU A 113 -19.67 -0.34 11.98
CA GLU A 113 -20.83 0.55 11.97
C GLU A 113 -20.52 2.00 11.57
N GLU A 114 -19.26 2.44 11.73
CA GLU A 114 -18.79 3.79 11.36
C GLU A 114 -18.12 3.84 9.98
N GLY A 115 -18.13 2.73 9.24
CA GLY A 115 -17.50 2.66 7.92
C GLY A 115 -16.05 2.19 7.92
N GLY A 116 -15.47 1.82 9.07
CA GLY A 116 -14.14 1.20 9.15
C GLY A 116 -14.17 -0.32 8.99
N TYR A 117 -13.01 -0.97 9.07
CA TYR A 117 -12.85 -2.42 9.04
C TYR A 117 -12.91 -3.09 10.43
N GLY A 118 -12.79 -2.30 11.50
CA GLY A 118 -12.87 -2.80 12.87
C GLY A 118 -11.72 -3.72 13.28
N PHE A 119 -10.53 -3.55 12.68
CA PHE A 119 -9.35 -4.28 13.14
C PHE A 119 -8.97 -3.81 14.54
N ASP A 120 -8.53 -4.76 15.36
CA ASP A 120 -7.96 -4.49 16.67
C ASP A 120 -6.64 -3.70 16.51
N PRO A 121 -6.55 -2.46 17.01
CA PRO A 121 -5.33 -1.67 16.97
C PRO A 121 -4.13 -2.37 17.62
N GLU A 122 -4.37 -3.27 18.59
CA GLU A 122 -3.29 -4.00 19.27
C GLU A 122 -2.61 -5.05 18.37
N ARG A 123 -3.25 -5.42 17.27
CA ARG A 123 -2.72 -6.35 16.27
C ARG A 123 -2.02 -5.66 15.10
N LEU A 124 -2.08 -4.33 15.03
CA LEU A 124 -1.47 -3.58 13.94
C LEU A 124 -0.04 -3.18 14.26
N TRP A 125 0.81 -3.31 13.25
CA TRP A 125 2.22 -2.95 13.27
C TRP A 125 2.53 -2.06 12.08
N ALA A 126 3.57 -1.24 12.19
CA ALA A 126 4.05 -0.42 11.09
C ALA A 126 5.54 -0.66 10.84
N THR A 127 5.95 -0.61 9.58
CA THR A 127 7.36 -0.46 9.20
C THR A 127 7.57 0.91 8.58
N VAL A 128 8.77 1.48 8.73
CA VAL A 128 9.18 2.73 8.10
C VAL A 128 10.58 2.57 7.50
N PHE A 129 10.92 3.44 6.55
CA PHE A 129 12.29 3.49 6.03
C PHE A 129 13.27 3.93 7.12
N TYR A 130 14.50 3.38 7.08
CA TYR A 130 15.49 3.52 8.15
C TYR A 130 15.71 4.99 8.59
N ASP A 131 15.76 5.90 7.63
CA ASP A 131 16.00 7.34 7.86
C ASP A 131 14.72 8.19 7.91
N ASP A 132 13.53 7.58 7.95
CA ASP A 132 12.24 8.31 7.98
C ASP A 132 11.70 8.47 9.42
N ASP A 133 12.39 9.31 10.20
CA ASP A 133 11.97 9.67 11.56
C ASP A 133 10.59 10.32 11.63
N GLU A 134 10.24 11.08 10.59
CA GLU A 134 8.95 11.76 10.49
C GLU A 134 7.80 10.74 10.45
N ALA A 135 7.92 9.68 9.64
CA ALA A 135 6.91 8.63 9.59
C ALA A 135 6.79 7.89 10.93
N ALA A 136 7.91 7.56 11.58
CA ALA A 136 7.92 6.89 12.88
C ALA A 136 7.22 7.73 13.97
N GLN A 137 7.48 9.04 13.99
CA GLN A 137 6.83 9.96 14.92
C GLN A 137 5.33 10.09 14.62
N LEU A 138 4.95 10.19 13.35
CA LEU A 138 3.55 10.31 12.96
C LEU A 138 2.72 9.07 13.33
N TRP A 139 3.27 7.87 13.22
CA TRP A 139 2.58 6.67 13.70
C TRP A 139 2.30 6.70 15.20
N GLN A 140 3.22 7.21 16.02
CA GLN A 140 2.97 7.38 17.45
C GLN A 140 1.89 8.45 17.71
N GLU A 141 1.96 9.58 17.03
CA GLU A 141 1.06 10.70 17.25
C GLU A 141 -0.37 10.46 16.73
N VAL A 142 -0.49 9.84 15.56
CA VAL A 142 -1.77 9.67 14.85
C VAL A 142 -2.44 8.35 15.24
N ALA A 143 -1.67 7.26 15.26
CA ALA A 143 -2.21 5.92 15.49
C ALA A 143 -2.07 5.47 16.96
N GLY A 144 -1.27 6.17 17.77
CA GLY A 144 -0.97 5.74 19.13
C GLY A 144 -0.15 4.46 19.18
N LEU A 145 0.51 4.07 18.07
CA LEU A 145 1.35 2.88 18.03
C LEU A 145 2.54 3.06 18.98
N PRO A 146 2.83 2.09 19.85
CA PRO A 146 3.98 2.17 20.72
C PRO A 146 5.27 1.95 19.89
N PRO A 147 6.42 2.53 20.31
CA PRO A 147 7.66 2.47 19.52
C PRO A 147 8.11 1.06 19.12
N GLU A 148 7.88 0.06 19.97
CA GLU A 148 8.22 -1.34 19.70
C GLU A 148 7.44 -1.98 18.54
N ARG A 149 6.30 -1.39 18.14
CA ARG A 149 5.50 -1.82 16.97
C ARG A 149 5.78 -1.03 15.70
N ILE A 150 6.79 -0.16 15.73
CA ILE A 150 7.23 0.66 14.61
C ILE A 150 8.66 0.24 14.24
N GLN A 151 8.77 -0.65 13.27
CA GLN A 151 10.05 -1.25 12.84
C GLN A 151 10.70 -0.46 11.70
N ARG A 152 12.03 -0.48 11.64
CA ARG A 152 12.80 0.30 10.65
C ARG A 152 13.51 -0.62 9.70
N ARG A 153 13.22 -0.52 8.40
CA ARG A 153 13.85 -1.37 7.38
C ARG A 153 14.57 -0.58 6.29
N GLY A 154 15.38 -1.32 5.53
CA GLY A 154 16.18 -0.79 4.45
C GLY A 154 15.38 -0.54 3.16
N MET A 155 16.14 -0.26 2.09
CA MET A 155 15.60 0.12 0.79
C MET A 155 14.81 -1.00 0.11
N ALA A 156 15.19 -2.26 0.34
CA ALA A 156 14.53 -3.42 -0.25
C ALA A 156 13.04 -3.54 0.14
N ASP A 157 12.67 -3.08 1.34
CA ASP A 157 11.34 -3.23 1.91
C ASP A 157 10.60 -1.88 1.96
N ASN A 158 11.24 -0.85 2.53
CA ASN A 158 10.59 0.43 2.82
C ASN A 158 10.98 1.55 1.85
N TYR A 159 11.38 1.20 0.62
CA TYR A 159 11.56 2.17 -0.47
C TYR A 159 10.92 1.63 -1.75
N TRP A 160 9.85 2.28 -2.18
CA TRP A 160 9.01 1.74 -3.23
C TRP A 160 9.27 2.41 -4.58
N SER A 161 9.25 1.61 -5.64
CA SER A 161 9.21 2.05 -7.04
C SER A 161 8.51 1.00 -7.90
N MET A 162 8.16 1.36 -9.14
CA MET A 162 7.54 0.43 -10.09
C MET A 162 8.47 -0.68 -10.62
N GLY A 163 9.76 -0.67 -10.26
CA GLY A 163 10.77 -1.56 -10.83
C GLY A 163 11.48 -0.99 -12.08
N ILE A 164 11.00 0.13 -12.60
CA ILE A 164 11.49 0.83 -13.80
C ILE A 164 11.71 2.32 -13.48
N PRO A 165 12.40 3.09 -14.36
CA PRO A 165 12.54 4.53 -14.18
C PRO A 165 11.19 5.23 -13.99
N GLY A 166 11.10 6.16 -13.03
CA GLY A 166 9.86 6.86 -12.70
C GLY A 166 9.74 7.25 -11.22
N PRO A 167 8.53 7.64 -10.77
CA PRO A 167 8.29 8.07 -9.41
C PRO A 167 8.62 6.99 -8.38
N CYS A 168 9.26 7.40 -7.29
CA CYS A 168 9.62 6.55 -6.16
C CYS A 168 9.68 7.34 -4.84
N GLY A 169 9.85 6.64 -3.73
CA GLY A 169 10.08 7.26 -2.44
C GLY A 169 10.15 6.24 -1.29
N PRO A 170 10.53 6.71 -0.08
CA PRO A 170 10.37 5.90 1.11
C PRO A 170 8.89 5.59 1.31
N CYS A 171 8.61 4.44 1.92
CA CYS A 171 7.25 4.04 2.23
C CYS A 171 7.14 3.51 3.65
N SER A 172 5.91 3.47 4.13
CA SER A 172 5.56 2.86 5.40
C SER A 172 4.48 1.83 5.19
N GLU A 173 4.69 0.62 5.68
CA GLU A 173 3.76 -0.48 5.48
C GLU A 173 3.08 -0.83 6.79
N VAL A 174 1.79 -1.15 6.70
CA VAL A 174 0.98 -1.63 7.81
C VAL A 174 0.88 -3.14 7.73
N TYR A 175 1.10 -3.78 8.87
CA TYR A 175 1.05 -5.22 9.05
C TYR A 175 0.00 -5.61 10.08
N TYR A 176 -0.56 -6.80 9.92
CA TYR A 176 -1.52 -7.37 10.86
C TYR A 176 -0.98 -8.65 11.48
N ASP A 177 -0.97 -8.73 12.82
CA ASP A 177 -0.64 -9.93 13.57
C ASP A 177 -1.81 -10.92 13.56
N ARG A 178 -1.66 -11.99 12.78
CA ARG A 178 -2.64 -13.07 12.70
C ARG A 178 -2.70 -13.90 13.98
N GLY A 179 -1.59 -13.98 14.70
CA GLY A 179 -1.46 -14.68 15.98
C GLY A 179 -0.35 -15.74 16.01
N PRO A 180 -0.09 -16.32 17.21
CA PRO A 180 1.04 -17.24 17.43
C PRO A 180 1.05 -18.52 16.60
N GLU A 181 -0.09 -18.95 16.07
CA GLU A 181 -0.22 -20.14 15.23
C GLU A 181 0.46 -20.00 13.86
N TYR A 182 0.76 -18.78 13.43
CA TYR A 182 1.37 -18.48 12.13
C TYR A 182 2.87 -18.18 12.18
N GLY A 183 3.49 -18.14 13.37
CA GLY A 183 4.92 -17.86 13.47
C GLY A 183 5.37 -17.24 14.79
N ILE A 184 6.67 -16.92 14.84
CA ILE A 184 7.31 -16.35 16.03
C ILE A 184 6.87 -14.90 16.27
N GLU A 185 6.86 -14.49 17.53
CA GLU A 185 6.60 -13.10 17.93
C GLU A 185 7.82 -12.22 17.65
N GLY A 186 7.59 -10.92 17.46
CA GLY A 186 8.64 -9.91 17.26
C GLY A 186 8.38 -8.97 16.09
N GLY A 187 7.15 -8.92 15.59
CA GLY A 187 6.76 -8.04 14.48
C GLY A 187 7.19 -8.55 13.10
N PRO A 188 6.94 -7.74 12.06
CA PRO A 188 7.29 -8.05 10.68
C PRO A 188 8.72 -8.54 10.47
N GLU A 189 9.72 -7.94 11.12
CA GLU A 189 11.14 -8.36 11.04
C GLU A 189 11.37 -9.81 11.52
N ALA A 190 10.55 -10.32 12.44
CA ALA A 190 10.69 -11.67 12.96
C ALA A 190 10.00 -12.72 12.07
N ASN A 191 8.82 -12.42 11.51
CA ASN A 191 8.06 -13.38 10.73
C ASN A 191 6.95 -12.75 9.85
N GLU A 192 7.11 -12.77 8.53
CA GLU A 192 6.14 -12.17 7.61
C GLU A 192 4.94 -13.08 7.24
N ASP A 193 4.91 -14.32 7.76
CA ASP A 193 3.74 -15.21 7.62
C ASP A 193 2.71 -14.98 8.75
N ARG A 194 3.19 -14.65 9.96
CA ARG A 194 2.39 -14.21 11.11
C ARG A 194 1.97 -12.76 10.98
N TYR A 195 2.93 -11.88 10.70
CA TYR A 195 2.69 -10.46 10.49
C TYR A 195 2.57 -10.24 8.99
N ILE A 196 1.34 -10.23 8.48
CA ILE A 196 1.13 -10.07 7.04
C ILE A 196 1.00 -8.60 6.67
N GLU A 197 1.70 -8.19 5.62
CA GLU A 197 1.60 -6.84 5.06
C GLU A 197 0.20 -6.66 4.45
N ILE A 198 -0.55 -5.66 4.91
CA ILE A 198 -1.92 -5.39 4.44
C ILE A 198 -2.01 -4.12 3.57
N TRP A 199 -1.15 -3.13 3.82
CA TRP A 199 -1.23 -1.83 3.15
C TRP A 199 0.13 -1.14 3.11
N ASN A 200 0.59 -0.74 1.92
CA ASN A 200 1.77 0.09 1.74
C ASN A 200 1.39 1.56 1.47
N LEU A 201 1.99 2.49 2.20
CA LEU A 201 1.86 3.95 2.04
C LEU A 201 3.18 4.52 1.54
N VAL A 202 3.25 4.81 0.23
CA VAL A 202 4.43 5.36 -0.44
C VAL A 202 4.41 6.89 -0.40
N PHE A 203 5.49 7.46 0.15
CA PHE A 203 5.71 8.90 0.24
C PHE A 203 6.51 9.37 -0.98
N MET A 204 5.84 9.34 -2.13
CA MET A 204 6.39 9.67 -3.45
C MET A 204 7.05 11.06 -3.45
N GLN A 205 8.38 11.09 -3.56
CA GLN A 205 9.13 12.35 -3.48
C GLN A 205 10.36 12.40 -4.37
N ASN A 206 10.74 11.29 -5.00
CA ASN A 206 11.94 11.16 -5.83
C ASN A 206 11.63 10.53 -7.19
N GLU A 207 12.52 10.74 -8.14
CA GLU A 207 12.54 10.03 -9.42
C GLU A 207 13.69 9.02 -9.41
N ARG A 208 13.35 7.76 -9.67
CA ARG A 208 14.28 6.65 -9.81
C ARG A 208 14.75 6.57 -11.26
N GLY A 209 16.05 6.30 -11.45
CA GLY A 209 16.66 5.95 -12.73
C GLY A 209 16.65 4.45 -13.02
N GLU A 210 17.51 4.03 -13.95
CA GLU A 210 17.70 2.60 -14.24
C GLU A 210 18.34 1.87 -13.06
N GLY A 211 18.07 0.57 -12.95
CA GLY A 211 18.63 -0.25 -11.88
C GLY A 211 18.30 -1.73 -12.06
N THR A 212 19.01 -2.58 -11.33
CA THR A 212 18.97 -4.04 -11.53
C THR A 212 18.16 -4.79 -10.46
N SER A 213 17.88 -4.15 -9.32
CA SER A 213 17.14 -4.74 -8.20
C SER A 213 16.25 -3.71 -7.50
N LYS A 214 15.66 -4.11 -6.36
CA LYS A 214 14.87 -3.23 -5.48
C LYS A 214 15.72 -2.24 -4.67
N ASP A 215 17.02 -2.48 -4.57
CA ASP A 215 17.96 -1.73 -3.74
C ASP A 215 19.18 -1.20 -4.52
N ASP A 216 19.25 -1.49 -5.82
CA ASP A 216 20.29 -1.01 -6.73
C ASP A 216 19.67 -0.20 -7.87
N PHE A 217 19.52 1.11 -7.64
CA PHE A 217 19.14 2.11 -8.64
C PHE A 217 19.56 3.52 -8.22
N GLU A 218 19.76 4.39 -9.20
CA GLU A 218 20.08 5.80 -8.97
C GLU A 218 18.80 6.60 -8.61
N ILE A 219 18.92 7.53 -7.67
CA ILE A 219 17.93 8.59 -7.45
C ILE A 219 18.32 9.80 -8.29
N LEU A 220 17.58 10.08 -9.35
CA LEU A 220 17.87 11.16 -10.30
C LEU A 220 17.62 12.55 -9.70
N GLY A 221 16.72 12.65 -8.73
CA GLY A 221 16.39 13.89 -8.05
C GLY A 221 14.99 13.88 -7.44
N PRO A 222 14.57 15.00 -6.83
CA PRO A 222 13.24 15.14 -6.25
C PRO A 222 12.16 15.30 -7.33
N LEU A 223 10.96 14.78 -7.06
CA LEU A 223 9.77 15.07 -7.86
C LEU A 223 9.38 16.55 -7.71
N PRO A 224 8.62 17.13 -8.68
CA PRO A 224 8.16 18.52 -8.59
C PRO A 224 7.31 18.84 -7.36
N ARG A 225 6.65 17.82 -6.79
CA ARG A 225 5.82 17.89 -5.58
C ARG A 225 6.00 16.62 -4.76
N LYS A 226 5.77 16.71 -3.46
CA LYS A 226 5.60 15.54 -2.58
C LYS A 226 4.19 15.00 -2.76
N ASN A 227 4.07 13.70 -3.04
CA ASN A 227 2.83 13.04 -3.40
C ASN A 227 2.58 11.82 -2.50
N ILE A 228 1.36 11.28 -2.53
CA ILE A 228 1.03 10.01 -1.87
C ILE A 228 0.55 9.02 -2.92
N ASP A 229 1.06 7.81 -2.80
CA ASP A 229 0.56 6.60 -3.44
C ASP A 229 0.36 5.55 -2.35
N THR A 230 -0.79 4.87 -2.33
CA THR A 230 -1.00 3.76 -1.41
C THR A 230 -1.53 2.54 -2.15
N GLY A 231 -1.24 1.36 -1.62
CA GLY A 231 -1.71 0.10 -2.16
C GLY A 231 -2.05 -0.89 -1.06
N MET A 232 -3.33 -1.22 -0.94
CA MET A 232 -3.87 -2.23 -0.04
C MET A 232 -4.33 -3.43 -0.87
N GLY A 233 -3.87 -4.63 -0.53
CA GLY A 233 -4.31 -5.86 -1.20
C GLY A 233 -5.72 -6.24 -0.74
N VAL A 234 -6.72 -6.12 -1.62
CA VAL A 234 -8.14 -6.39 -1.28
C VAL A 234 -8.30 -7.83 -0.79
N GLU A 235 -7.64 -8.77 -1.43
CA GLU A 235 -7.67 -10.20 -1.11
C GLU A 235 -7.08 -10.49 0.27
N ARG A 236 -6.01 -9.76 0.66
CA ARG A 236 -5.40 -9.90 2.00
C ARG A 236 -6.35 -9.39 3.09
N ILE A 237 -7.02 -8.26 2.85
CA ILE A 237 -8.04 -7.74 3.77
C ILE A 237 -9.24 -8.68 3.86
N ALA A 238 -9.69 -9.25 2.74
CA ALA A 238 -10.77 -10.23 2.71
C ALA A 238 -10.42 -11.49 3.52
N CYS A 239 -9.21 -12.02 3.35
CA CYS A 239 -8.69 -13.15 4.12
C CYS A 239 -8.83 -12.91 5.63
N LEU A 240 -8.37 -11.74 6.11
CA LEU A 240 -8.44 -11.37 7.53
C LEU A 240 -9.88 -11.14 8.03
N LEU A 241 -10.69 -10.37 7.30
CA LEU A 241 -12.06 -10.01 7.72
C LEU A 241 -13.07 -11.17 7.57
N GLN A 242 -12.68 -12.24 6.90
CA GLN A 242 -13.47 -13.48 6.80
C GLN A 242 -12.96 -14.57 7.75
N GLY A 243 -11.78 -14.37 8.37
CA GLY A 243 -11.19 -15.34 9.28
C GLY A 243 -10.77 -16.63 8.58
N VAL A 244 -10.29 -16.52 7.34
CA VAL A 244 -9.77 -17.66 6.56
C VAL A 244 -8.24 -17.59 6.49
N ASP A 245 -7.61 -18.72 6.18
CA ASP A 245 -6.15 -18.86 6.26
C ASP A 245 -5.43 -18.41 4.98
N ASN A 246 -6.18 -18.32 3.89
CA ASN A 246 -5.65 -18.18 2.54
C ASN A 246 -6.56 -17.30 1.68
N VAL A 247 -5.96 -16.49 0.81
CA VAL A 247 -6.69 -15.65 -0.17
C VAL A 247 -7.60 -16.47 -1.10
N TYR A 248 -7.28 -17.75 -1.35
CA TYR A 248 -8.11 -18.66 -2.16
C TYR A 248 -9.36 -19.20 -1.45
N GLU A 249 -9.50 -18.97 -0.14
CA GLU A 249 -10.65 -19.39 0.66
C GLU A 249 -11.67 -18.26 0.88
N THR A 250 -11.38 -17.08 0.33
CA THR A 250 -12.29 -15.94 0.38
C THR A 250 -13.52 -16.16 -0.50
N ASP A 251 -14.51 -15.28 -0.41
CA ASP A 251 -15.72 -15.28 -1.23
C ASP A 251 -15.53 -14.91 -2.72
N LEU A 252 -14.28 -14.73 -3.17
CA LEU A 252 -13.92 -14.36 -4.55
C LEU A 252 -13.96 -15.52 -5.55
#